data_AF-A0A0S8AY64-F1
#
_entry.id   AF-A0A0S8AY64-F1
#
_cell.length_a   1.000
_cell.length_b   1.000
_cell.length_c   1.000
_cell.angle_alpha   90.00
_cell.angle_beta   90.00
_cell.angle_gamma   90.00
#
_symmetry.space_group_name_H-M   'P 1'
#
loop_
_entity.id
_entity.type
_entity.pdbx_description
1 polymer ?
#
loop_
_entity_poly.entity_id
_entity_poly.type
_entity_poly.pdbx_seq_one_letter_code
_entity_poly.pdbx_strand_id
1 'polypeptide(L)'
;MISGSNVRIPAHYHGSIVGVTLAFMGLAYLLLPRLGFAAVPPRAARWQLWLYAGGQLMHVAGLVWSGGYGVQRKVAGAAQALRSTEEIIAMGIMGLGGLIAVIGGTLFLVLGFIAVFRGRARPGAG
;
A
#
# COMPACT_ATOMS: atom_id res chain seq x y z
N MET A 1 16.04 21.24 8.79
CA MET A 1 15.61 20.75 10.12
C MET A 1 14.10 20.63 10.12
N ILE A 2 13.56 19.44 10.38
CA ILE A 2 12.12 19.21 10.50
C ILE A 2 11.76 19.37 11.98
N SER A 3 11.12 20.49 12.34
CA SER A 3 10.60 20.73 13.68
C SER A 3 9.12 20.38 13.73
N GLY A 4 8.73 19.43 14.57
CA GLY A 4 7.32 19.11 14.89
C GLY A 4 7.00 17.61 14.98
N SER A 5 6.63 17.14 16.17
CA SER A 5 6.02 15.82 16.43
C SER A 5 4.61 15.75 15.84
N ASN A 6 4.51 15.68 14.51
CA ASN A 6 3.23 15.72 13.81
C ASN A 6 3.16 14.64 12.71
N VAL A 7 1.96 14.29 12.23
CA VAL A 7 1.70 13.17 11.28
C VAL A 7 2.38 13.31 9.92
N ARG A 8 3.01 14.47 9.66
CA ARG A 8 3.98 14.70 8.57
C ARG A 8 5.16 13.75 8.58
N ILE A 9 5.64 13.32 9.75
CA ILE A 9 6.76 12.36 9.84
C ILE A 9 6.33 11.00 9.23
N PRO A 10 5.18 10.40 9.63
CA PRO A 10 4.55 9.31 8.90
C PRO A 10 4.41 9.51 7.41
N ALA A 11 3.77 10.60 6.98
CA ALA A 11 3.52 10.83 5.56
C ALA A 11 4.79 10.84 4.70
N HIS A 12 5.88 11.41 5.22
CA HIS A 12 7.14 11.52 4.50
C HIS A 12 7.85 10.16 4.31
N TYR A 13 7.92 9.33 5.37
CA TYR A 13 8.49 7.99 5.21
C TYR A 13 7.52 7.03 4.50
N HIS A 14 6.20 7.19 4.65
CA HIS A 14 5.24 6.32 3.97
C HIS A 14 5.32 6.50 2.45
N GLY A 15 5.45 7.73 1.95
CA GLY A 15 5.60 7.96 0.51
C GLY A 15 6.83 7.27 -0.08
N SER A 16 7.98 7.36 0.59
CA SER A 16 9.21 6.69 0.15
C SER A 16 9.14 5.17 0.27
N ILE A 17 8.62 4.64 1.39
CA ILE A 17 8.41 3.20 1.59
C ILE A 17 7.45 2.62 0.57
N VAL A 18 6.36 3.32 0.24
CA VAL A 18 5.38 2.88 -0.77
C VAL A 18 6.04 2.83 -2.15
N GLY A 19 6.84 3.83 -2.51
CA GLY A 19 7.60 3.83 -3.76
C GLY A 19 8.56 2.64 -3.86
N VAL A 20 9.33 2.39 -2.80
CA VAL A 20 10.25 1.23 -2.72
C VAL A 20 9.47 -0.09 -2.80
N THR A 21 8.34 -0.20 -2.09
CA THR A 21 7.49 -1.41 -2.09
C THR A 21 6.94 -1.70 -3.48
N LEU A 22 6.43 -0.67 -4.18
CA LEU A 22 5.96 -0.79 -5.56
C LEU A 22 7.07 -1.25 -6.52
N ALA A 23 8.28 -0.72 -6.35
CA ALA A 23 9.44 -1.14 -7.14
C ALA A 23 9.75 -2.64 -6.91
N PHE A 24 9.75 -3.10 -5.66
CA PHE A 24 9.96 -4.52 -5.36
C PHE A 24 8.82 -5.42 -5.85
N MET A 25 7.56 -4.98 -5.78
CA MET A 25 6.42 -5.72 -6.34
C MET A 25 6.56 -5.88 -7.86
N GLY A 26 6.89 -4.80 -8.57
CA GLY A 26 7.15 -4.83 -10.01
C GLY A 26 8.34 -5.72 -10.36
N LEU A 27 9.43 -5.62 -9.59
CA LEU A 27 10.61 -6.47 -9.74
C LEU A 27 10.27 -7.95 -9.52
N ALA A 28 9.44 -8.28 -8.54
CA ALA A 28 9.00 -9.66 -8.31
C ALA A 28 8.26 -10.23 -9.54
N TYR A 29 7.32 -9.47 -10.11
CA TYR A 29 6.64 -9.87 -11.35
C TYR A 29 7.60 -10.01 -12.54
N LEU A 30 8.63 -9.18 -12.60
CA LEU A 30 9.68 -9.25 -13.62
C LEU A 30 10.57 -10.50 -13.45
N LEU A 31 10.86 -10.90 -12.21
CA LEU A 31 11.74 -12.02 -11.89
C LEU A 31 11.06 -13.38 -11.96
N LEU A 32 9.77 -13.48 -11.65
CA LEU A 32 9.01 -14.74 -11.70
C LEU A 32 9.30 -15.59 -12.96
N PRO A 33 9.12 -15.09 -14.20
CA PRO A 33 9.40 -15.88 -15.40
C PRO A 33 10.90 -16.18 -15.59
N ARG A 34 11.81 -15.31 -15.14
CA ARG A 34 13.26 -15.54 -15.20
C ARG A 34 13.74 -16.63 -14.25
N LEU A 35 12.97 -16.90 -13.20
CA LEU A 35 13.22 -17.95 -12.22
C LEU A 35 12.48 -19.25 -12.56
N GLY A 36 11.87 -19.35 -13.75
CA GLY A 36 11.13 -20.54 -14.19
C GLY A 36 9.69 -20.64 -13.68
N PHE A 37 9.15 -19.59 -13.06
CA PHE A 37 7.75 -19.54 -12.65
C PHE A 37 6.83 -19.00 -13.75
N ALA A 38 5.52 -19.13 -13.58
CA ALA A 38 4.58 -18.56 -14.53
C ALA A 38 4.60 -17.01 -14.47
N ALA A 39 4.37 -16.35 -15.61
CA ALA A 39 4.20 -14.91 -15.64
C ALA A 39 2.84 -14.48 -15.04
N VAL A 40 2.82 -13.34 -14.36
CA VAL A 40 1.58 -12.73 -13.88
C VAL A 40 0.86 -12.02 -15.03
N PRO A 41 -0.47 -12.20 -15.22
CA PRO A 41 -1.20 -11.53 -16.28
C PRO A 41 -1.08 -10.00 -16.18
N PRO A 42 -0.74 -9.27 -17.27
CA PRO A 42 -0.53 -7.83 -17.23
C PRO A 42 -1.75 -7.04 -16.74
N ARG A 43 -2.96 -7.51 -17.05
CA ARG A 43 -4.22 -6.90 -16.56
C ARG A 43 -4.34 -6.99 -15.05
N ALA A 44 -4.02 -8.15 -14.47
CA ALA A 44 -4.08 -8.38 -13.02
C ALA A 44 -3.00 -7.59 -12.28
N ALA A 45 -1.78 -7.55 -12.82
CA ALA A 45 -0.69 -6.73 -12.29
C ALA A 45 -1.04 -5.23 -12.28
N ARG A 46 -1.71 -4.72 -13.32
CA ARG A 46 -2.19 -3.33 -13.35
C ARG A 46 -3.25 -3.04 -12.29
N TRP A 47 -4.22 -3.93 -12.11
CA TRP A 47 -5.23 -3.78 -11.05
C TRP A 47 -4.60 -3.76 -9.67
N GLN A 48 -3.65 -4.66 -9.42
CA GLN A 48 -2.88 -4.69 -8.19
C GLN A 48 -2.12 -3.38 -7.95
N LEU A 49 -1.43 -2.87 -8.97
CA LEU A 49 -0.72 -1.59 -8.92
C LEU A 49 -1.67 -0.43 -8.60
N TRP A 50 -2.79 -0.31 -9.31
CA TRP A 50 -3.75 0.78 -9.10
C TRP A 50 -4.41 0.74 -7.73
N LEU A 51 -4.78 -0.45 -7.24
CA LEU A 51 -5.36 -0.62 -5.91
C LEU A 51 -4.34 -0.27 -4.82
N TYR A 52 -3.13 -0.82 -4.91
CA TYR A 52 -2.11 -0.57 -3.88
C TYR A 52 -1.64 0.89 -3.90
N ALA A 53 -1.24 1.41 -5.06
CA ALA A 53 -0.75 2.78 -5.19
C ALA A 53 -1.87 3.80 -4.89
N GLY A 54 -3.07 3.61 -5.43
CA GLY A 54 -4.21 4.50 -5.18
C GLY A 54 -4.65 4.50 -3.72
N GLY A 55 -4.75 3.31 -3.10
CA GLY A 55 -5.04 3.18 -1.68
C GLY A 55 -3.99 3.85 -0.81
N GLN A 56 -2.70 3.65 -1.10
CA GLN A 56 -1.61 4.28 -0.36
C GLN A 56 -1.56 5.79 -0.54
N LEU A 57 -1.81 6.31 -1.75
CA LEU A 57 -1.91 7.75 -1.97
C LEU A 57 -3.06 8.36 -1.17
N MET A 58 -4.22 7.71 -1.16
CA MET A 58 -5.36 8.17 -0.36
C MET A 58 -5.08 8.09 1.15
N HIS A 59 -4.42 7.01 1.59
CA HIS A 59 -4.01 6.82 2.99
C HIS A 59 -3.05 7.95 3.44
N VAL A 60 -2.01 8.21 2.65
CA VAL A 60 -1.01 9.26 2.91
C VAL A 60 -1.64 10.64 2.84
N ALA A 61 -2.52 10.90 1.87
CA ALA A 61 -3.24 12.17 1.79
C ALA A 61 -4.09 12.41 3.05
N GLY A 62 -4.80 11.39 3.54
CA GLY A 62 -5.56 11.47 4.79
C GLY A 62 -4.68 11.76 6.01
N LEU A 63 -3.48 11.15 6.09
CA LEU A 63 -2.50 11.42 7.15
C LEU A 63 -1.93 12.85 7.08
N VAL A 64 -1.61 13.35 5.89
CA VAL A 64 -1.11 14.72 5.70
C VAL A 64 -2.19 15.73 6.08
N TRP A 65 -3.42 15.49 5.65
CA TRP A 65 -4.57 16.34 5.95
C TRP A 65 -4.83 16.37 7.46
N SER A 66 -5.00 15.21 8.12
CA SER A 66 -5.27 15.15 9.56
C SER A 66 -4.12 15.70 10.40
N GLY A 67 -2.86 15.50 9.98
CA GLY A 67 -1.70 16.11 10.62
C GLY A 67 -1.64 17.64 10.48
N GLY A 68 -2.25 18.20 9.44
CA GLY A 68 -2.42 19.65 9.30
C GLY A 68 -3.29 20.27 10.41
N TYR A 69 -4.23 19.49 10.94
CA TYR A 69 -5.14 19.89 12.04
C TYR A 69 -4.62 19.51 13.44
N GLY A 70 -3.45 18.86 13.55
CA GLY A 70 -2.81 18.57 14.83
C GLY A 70 -3.20 17.24 15.48
N VAL A 71 -3.82 16.32 14.72
CA VAL A 71 -4.14 14.96 15.19
C VAL A 71 -2.86 14.25 15.65
N GLN A 72 -2.86 13.77 16.90
CA GLN A 72 -1.69 13.15 17.51
C GLN A 72 -1.47 11.72 17.01
N ARG A 73 -0.21 11.33 16.84
CA ARG A 73 0.18 9.94 16.56
C ARG A 73 -0.09 9.05 17.78
N LYS A 74 -0.42 7.77 17.55
CA LYS A 74 -0.51 6.70 18.57
C LYS A 74 -1.65 6.84 19.59
N VAL A 75 -2.76 7.43 19.21
CA VAL A 75 -3.97 7.50 20.04
C VAL A 75 -5.17 7.03 19.23
N ALA A 76 -5.99 6.14 19.78
CA ALA A 76 -7.13 5.53 19.10
C ALA A 76 -8.41 5.65 19.95
N GLY A 77 -9.57 5.63 19.30
CA GLY A 77 -10.87 5.69 19.98
C GLY A 77 -11.12 7.05 20.67
N ALA A 78 -11.78 7.04 21.84
CA ALA A 78 -12.12 8.25 22.58
C ALA A 78 -10.90 9.14 22.91
N ALA A 79 -9.71 8.55 23.03
CA ALA A 79 -8.48 9.28 23.29
C ALA A 79 -7.95 10.02 22.05
N GLN A 80 -8.37 9.64 20.83
CA GLN A 80 -8.02 10.34 19.58
C GLN A 80 -8.62 11.75 19.54
N ALA A 81 -9.62 12.02 20.39
CA ALA A 81 -10.23 13.32 20.65
C ALA A 81 -10.46 14.14 19.37
N LEU A 82 -11.06 13.52 18.35
CA LEU A 82 -11.43 14.21 17.10
C LEU A 82 -12.43 15.32 17.46
N ARG A 83 -12.04 16.58 17.27
CA ARG A 83 -12.80 17.75 17.72
C ARG A 83 -13.59 18.40 16.59
N SER A 84 -13.24 18.13 15.33
CA SER A 84 -13.87 18.75 14.16
C SER A 84 -14.32 17.73 13.11
N THR A 85 -15.33 18.08 12.32
CA THR A 85 -15.85 17.26 11.22
C THR A 85 -14.78 16.97 10.17
N GLU A 86 -13.87 17.93 9.95
CA GLU A 86 -12.74 17.81 9.03
C GLU A 86 -11.74 16.73 9.49
N GLU A 87 -11.47 16.62 10.80
CA GLU A 87 -10.61 15.56 11.35
C GLU A 87 -11.25 14.17 11.17
N ILE A 88 -12.58 14.06 11.34
CA ILE A 88 -13.32 12.81 11.12
C ILE A 88 -13.24 12.39 9.65
N ILE A 89 -13.48 13.32 8.73
CA ILE A 89 -13.42 13.05 7.28
C ILE A 89 -11.99 12.65 6.87
N ALA A 90 -10.97 13.37 7.35
CA ALA A 90 -9.58 13.06 7.04
C ALA A 90 -9.16 11.67 7.55
N MET A 91 -9.56 11.30 8.76
CA MET A 91 -9.31 9.96 9.31
C MET A 91 -10.11 8.87 8.58
N GLY A 92 -11.31 9.18 8.10
CA GLY A 92 -12.09 8.29 7.24
C GLY A 92 -11.41 8.01 5.90
N ILE A 93 -10.90 9.06 5.24
CA ILE A 93 -10.13 8.96 3.99
C ILE A 93 -8.86 8.12 4.22
N MET A 94 -8.14 8.40 5.30
CA MET A 94 -6.97 7.61 5.70
C MET A 94 -7.34 6.13 5.85
N GLY A 95 -8.36 5.81 6.65
CA GLY A 95 -8.77 4.43 6.92
C GLY A 95 -9.19 3.68 5.65
N LEU A 96 -10.01 4.32 4.81
CA LEU A 96 -10.44 3.75 3.54
C LEU A 96 -9.25 3.52 2.60
N GLY A 97 -8.30 4.47 2.54
CA GLY A 97 -7.08 4.32 1.74
C GLY A 97 -6.26 3.12 2.18
N GLY A 98 -6.12 2.93 3.49
CA GLY A 98 -5.47 1.77 4.09
C GLY A 98 -6.14 0.46 3.68
N LEU A 99 -7.48 0.40 3.72
CA LEU A 99 -8.23 -0.79 3.32
C LEU A 99 -8.05 -1.13 1.84
N ILE A 100 -8.14 -0.13 0.96
CA ILE A 100 -7.89 -0.32 -0.49
C ILE A 100 -6.46 -0.80 -0.73
N ALA A 101 -5.49 -0.24 -0.01
CA ALA A 101 -4.09 -0.67 -0.08
C ALA A 101 -3.91 -2.12 0.37
N VAL A 102 -4.60 -2.57 1.42
CA VAL A 102 -4.59 -3.97 1.88
C VAL A 102 -5.13 -4.92 0.81
N ILE A 103 -6.20 -4.53 0.11
CA ILE A 103 -6.74 -5.31 -1.01
C ILE A 103 -5.70 -5.43 -2.12
N GLY A 104 -5.05 -4.33 -2.50
CA GLY A 104 -3.96 -4.33 -3.48
C GLY A 104 -2.76 -5.19 -3.04
N GLY A 105 -2.36 -5.11 -1.78
CA GLY A 105 -1.27 -5.92 -1.22
C GLY A 105 -1.59 -7.40 -1.18
N THR A 106 -2.82 -7.76 -0.79
CA THR A 106 -3.29 -9.16 -0.81
C THR A 106 -3.33 -9.70 -2.23
N LEU A 107 -3.79 -8.90 -3.20
CA LEU A 107 -3.80 -9.30 -4.60
C LEU A 107 -2.39 -9.60 -5.13
N PHE A 108 -1.37 -8.82 -4.70
CA PHE A 108 0.03 -9.12 -5.02
C PHE A 108 0.46 -10.51 -4.52
N LEU A 109 0.14 -10.84 -3.27
CA LEU A 109 0.45 -12.15 -2.70
C LEU A 109 -0.25 -13.28 -3.46
N VAL A 110 -1.54 -13.14 -3.72
CA VAL A 110 -2.34 -14.15 -4.45
C VAL A 110 -1.76 -14.38 -5.85
N LEU A 111 -1.46 -13.31 -6.60
CA LEU A 111 -0.88 -13.41 -7.94
C LEU A 111 0.51 -14.06 -7.92
N GLY A 112 1.34 -13.69 -6.94
CA GLY A 112 2.66 -14.29 -6.73
C GLY A 112 2.57 -15.79 -6.43
N PHE A 113 1.69 -16.19 -5.52
CA PHE A 113 1.49 -17.61 -5.20
C PHE A 113 0.97 -18.40 -6.40
N ILE A 114 -0.03 -17.89 -7.11
CA ILE A 114 -0.55 -18.54 -8.33
C ILE A 114 0.57 -18.73 -9.36
N ALA A 115 1.41 -17.72 -9.57
CA ALA A 115 2.53 -17.79 -10.50
C ALA A 115 3.56 -18.86 -10.11
N VAL A 116 3.91 -18.93 -8.83
CA VAL A 116 4.86 -19.92 -8.28
C VAL A 116 4.30 -21.34 -8.37
N PHE A 117 3.05 -21.55 -7.94
CA PHE A 117 2.42 -22.88 -7.96
C PHE A 117 2.18 -23.39 -9.39
N ARG A 118 1.84 -22.51 -10.34
CA ARG A 118 1.72 -22.87 -11.77
C ARG A 118 3.06 -23.15 -12.43
N GLY A 119 4.13 -22.47 -12.02
CA GLY A 119 5.49 -22.72 -12.52
C GLY A 119 6.01 -24.10 -12.17
N ARG A 120 5.80 -24.54 -10.91
CA ARG A 120 6.20 -25.88 -10.46
C ARG A 120 5.45 -27.03 -11.15
N ALA A 121 4.27 -26.76 -11.70
CA ALA A 121 3.47 -27.73 -12.44
C ALA A 121 3.97 -27.99 -13.87
N ARG A 122 5.04 -27.32 -14.34
CA ARG A 122 5.73 -27.62 -15.61
C ARG A 122 7.13 -28.21 -15.39
N PRO A 123 7.29 -29.44 -14.86
CA PRO A 123 8.54 -30.16 -15.01
C PRO A 123 8.63 -30.79 -16.41
N GLY A 124 9.67 -30.45 -17.18
CA GLY A 124 10.16 -31.30 -18.27
C GLY A 124 9.59 -31.12 -19.69
N ALA A 125 9.66 -29.91 -20.27
CA ALA A 125 9.66 -29.77 -21.73
C ALA A 125 11.11 -29.53 -22.20
N GLY A 126 11.89 -30.61 -22.20
CA GLY A 126 13.25 -30.69 -22.72
C GLY A 126 13.45 -32.09 -23.28
#